data_AF-A0A1G8R8D8-F1
#
_entry.id   AF-A0A1G8R8D8-F1
#
_cell.length_a   1.000
_cell.length_b   1.000
_cell.length_c   1.000
_cell.angle_alpha   90.00
_cell.angle_beta   90.00
_cell.angle_gamma   90.00
#
_symmetry.space_group_name_H-M   'P 1'
#
loop_
_entity.id
_entity.type
_entity.pdbx_description
1 polymer ?
#
loop_
_entity_poly.entity_id
_entity_poly.type
_entity_poly.pdbx_seq_one_letter_code
_entity_poly.pdbx_strand_id
1 'polypeptide(L)'
;MKKNWIAVVLFSILALSGCGSSVESVKKTDGDVPVKKEEPVDTPEDAVDEPDEDVVYTIGDRITFDDQYALTIVSVKETEERNEFSEKEVEQVLLIEYLYENLRSEDEIYISDMEFKLVDEGGNMMDTYPVDSGFSPEHTPMGAKTLASFAVGTTEKSSKIEVHYYDNFFSSQSDCVFSLPIGSEAEVNLNGALPEYENTYSVGETIEITTEDGVYTVTIDSVEKTTERNEYEAKKPEAVYKIAYSYANVSMEEPVYISEYSFTLIDEQGNTGYVYPNFSDEYPSETIKGAKSNAVMFFGTHKDSGSLVLAFKDNMFNTNSDFYIRADNLN
;
A
#
# COMPACT_ATOMS: atom_id res chain seq x y z
N MET A 1 41.00 49.17 -19.50
CA MET A 1 40.92 48.10 -18.47
C MET A 1 39.48 48.06 -17.98
N LYS A 2 38.67 47.13 -18.50
CA LYS A 2 37.24 46.98 -18.16
C LYS A 2 37.14 45.91 -17.06
N LYS A 3 36.43 46.25 -15.98
CA LYS A 3 36.28 45.43 -14.77
C LYS A 3 35.04 44.54 -14.97
N ASN A 4 35.22 43.23 -15.11
CA ASN A 4 34.12 42.28 -15.15
C ASN A 4 33.65 42.00 -13.72
N TRP A 5 32.35 42.16 -13.46
CA TRP A 5 31.71 41.70 -12.24
C TRP A 5 31.10 40.32 -12.52
N ILE A 6 31.59 39.31 -11.79
CA ILE A 6 30.97 37.98 -11.72
C ILE A 6 29.98 38.04 -10.56
N ALA A 7 28.69 37.96 -10.86
CA ALA A 7 27.66 37.73 -9.86
C ALA A 7 27.64 36.23 -9.54
N VAL A 8 28.06 35.86 -8.34
CA VAL A 8 27.90 34.49 -7.82
C VAL A 8 26.49 34.42 -7.25
N VAL A 9 25.59 33.72 -7.94
CA VAL A 9 24.30 33.32 -7.41
C VAL A 9 24.55 32.11 -6.51
N LEU A 10 24.45 32.31 -5.20
CA LEU A 10 24.41 31.21 -4.23
C LEU A 10 23.06 30.51 -4.37
N PHE A 11 23.09 29.30 -4.93
CA PHE A 11 21.99 28.35 -4.88
C PHE A 11 21.88 27.86 -3.43
N SER A 12 20.97 28.43 -2.66
CA SER A 12 20.59 27.92 -1.35
C SER A 12 19.84 26.60 -1.57
N ILE A 13 20.52 25.49 -1.34
CA ILE A 13 19.91 24.16 -1.22
C ILE A 13 19.00 24.23 0.01
N LEU A 14 17.69 24.27 -0.23
CA LEU A 14 16.71 23.92 0.78
C LEU A 14 16.88 22.43 1.04
N ALA A 15 17.63 22.09 2.09
CA ALA A 15 17.51 20.78 2.70
C ALA A 15 16.10 20.74 3.32
N LEU A 16 15.17 20.07 2.65
CA LEU A 16 13.96 19.55 3.29
C LEU A 16 14.44 18.47 4.27
N SER A 17 14.83 18.90 5.47
CA SER A 17 14.83 18.01 6.62
C SER A 17 13.36 17.74 6.93
N GLY A 18 12.83 16.63 6.41
CA GLY A 18 11.63 16.05 6.96
C GLY A 18 11.89 15.80 8.44
N CYS A 19 11.22 16.53 9.32
CA CYS A 19 11.11 16.14 10.73
C CYS A 19 10.19 14.92 10.76
N GLY A 20 10.73 13.75 10.40
CA GLY A 20 10.15 12.48 10.82
C GLY A 20 10.83 12.12 12.13
N SER A 21 10.14 12.26 13.24
CA SER A 21 10.59 11.70 14.51
C SER A 21 10.69 10.19 14.36
N SER A 22 11.82 9.58 14.71
CA SER A 22 11.95 8.12 14.65
C SER A 22 11.26 7.48 15.86
N VAL A 23 10.55 6.36 15.67
CA VAL A 23 10.00 5.57 16.77
C VAL A 23 11.15 4.84 17.47
N GLU A 24 11.38 5.14 18.74
CA GLU A 24 12.43 4.52 19.55
C GLU A 24 11.96 3.23 20.21
N SER A 25 10.70 3.20 20.69
CA SER A 25 10.11 2.01 21.27
C SER A 25 8.59 2.06 21.32
N VAL A 26 7.99 0.88 21.26
CA VAL A 26 6.56 0.64 21.43
C VAL A 26 6.37 -0.25 22.65
N LYS A 27 5.50 0.13 23.59
CA LYS A 27 5.26 -0.66 24.81
C LYS A 27 3.78 -0.79 25.11
N LYS A 28 3.43 -1.95 25.70
CA LYS A 28 2.15 -2.14 26.38
C LYS A 28 2.15 -1.33 27.68
N THR A 29 1.02 -0.72 28.00
CA THR A 29 0.76 -0.28 29.38
C THR A 29 0.20 -1.45 30.18
N ASP A 30 0.73 -1.70 31.38
CA ASP A 30 0.72 -3.03 32.04
C ASP A 30 -0.64 -3.75 32.15
N GLY A 31 -0.61 -5.02 31.72
CA GLY A 31 -1.58 -6.08 31.93
C GLY A 31 -0.99 -7.45 31.55
N ASP A 32 -0.17 -8.03 32.43
CA ASP A 32 0.62 -9.28 32.26
C ASP A 32 -0.22 -10.55 32.01
N VAL A 33 0.11 -11.35 30.97
CA VAL A 33 0.19 -12.84 30.97
C VAL A 33 1.09 -13.31 29.80
N PRO A 34 2.01 -14.29 29.98
CA PRO A 34 2.96 -14.73 28.94
C PRO A 34 2.44 -15.92 28.11
N VAL A 35 2.79 -16.02 26.82
CA VAL A 35 2.59 -17.24 26.02
C VAL A 35 3.82 -17.55 25.15
N LYS A 36 4.04 -18.86 25.00
CA LYS A 36 5.19 -19.58 24.45
C LYS A 36 5.27 -19.58 22.91
N LYS A 37 6.51 -19.66 22.42
CA LYS A 37 6.92 -20.02 21.06
C LYS A 37 6.61 -21.48 20.72
N GLU A 38 6.07 -21.73 19.53
CA GLU A 38 6.20 -22.98 18.77
C GLU A 38 6.56 -22.68 17.29
N GLU A 39 7.23 -23.63 16.65
CA GLU A 39 7.94 -23.54 15.35
C GLU A 39 7.01 -23.71 14.12
N PRO A 40 7.44 -23.29 12.92
CA PRO A 40 6.55 -23.09 11.78
C PRO A 40 6.15 -24.39 11.08
N VAL A 41 4.94 -24.39 10.51
CA VAL A 41 4.34 -25.48 9.72
C VAL A 41 4.44 -25.13 8.24
N ASP A 42 4.90 -26.11 7.44
CA ASP A 42 5.07 -26.10 5.98
C ASP A 42 3.76 -25.80 5.22
N THR A 43 3.83 -24.87 4.26
CA THR A 43 2.79 -24.57 3.25
C THR A 43 3.33 -24.96 1.86
N PRO A 44 2.49 -25.41 0.90
CA PRO A 44 2.93 -26.22 -0.23
C PRO A 44 3.62 -25.43 -1.36
N GLU A 45 4.64 -26.06 -1.97
CA GLU A 45 5.31 -25.65 -3.22
C GLU A 45 4.33 -25.59 -4.39
N ASP A 46 3.98 -24.39 -4.85
CA ASP A 46 3.65 -24.15 -6.26
C ASP A 46 4.93 -23.75 -7.00
N ALA A 47 5.10 -24.26 -8.22
CA ALA A 47 6.33 -24.20 -9.00
C ALA A 47 6.85 -22.75 -9.17
N VAL A 48 8.09 -22.55 -8.72
CA VAL A 48 8.84 -21.28 -8.75
C VAL A 48 9.61 -21.20 -10.06
N ASP A 49 9.29 -20.21 -10.91
CA ASP A 49 10.14 -19.82 -12.03
C ASP A 49 10.89 -18.53 -11.63
N GLU A 50 12.22 -18.63 -11.51
CA GLU A 50 13.11 -17.47 -11.43
C GLU A 50 13.07 -16.69 -12.76
N PRO A 51 13.24 -15.36 -12.75
CA PRO A 51 13.23 -14.56 -13.96
C PRO A 51 14.40 -14.94 -14.87
N ASP A 52 14.11 -15.51 -16.04
CA ASP A 52 15.09 -15.73 -17.11
C ASP A 52 15.20 -14.44 -17.96
N GLU A 53 16.43 -13.95 -18.15
CA GLU A 53 16.72 -12.67 -18.84
C GLU A 53 16.21 -12.63 -20.30
N ASP A 54 15.90 -13.78 -20.91
CA ASP A 54 15.39 -13.90 -22.29
C ASP A 54 13.89 -14.23 -22.40
N VAL A 55 13.15 -14.32 -21.28
CA VAL A 55 11.72 -14.68 -21.27
C VAL A 55 10.83 -13.44 -21.29
N VAL A 56 9.84 -13.46 -22.20
CA VAL A 56 8.75 -12.48 -22.25
C VAL A 56 7.50 -13.08 -21.64
N TYR A 57 7.02 -12.48 -20.56
CA TYR A 57 5.87 -12.94 -19.77
C TYR A 57 4.55 -12.42 -20.35
N THR A 58 3.44 -12.98 -19.90
CA THR A 58 2.08 -12.55 -20.28
C THR A 58 1.15 -12.47 -19.07
N ILE A 59 -0.13 -12.15 -19.32
CA ILE A 59 -1.14 -12.04 -18.26
C ILE A 59 -1.25 -13.34 -17.46
N GLY A 60 -1.21 -13.20 -16.14
CA GLY A 60 -1.33 -14.31 -15.19
C GLY A 60 -0.02 -15.02 -14.86
N ASP A 61 1.08 -14.72 -15.56
CA ASP A 61 2.39 -15.26 -15.20
C ASP A 61 2.85 -14.64 -13.86
N ARG A 62 3.18 -15.51 -12.91
CA ARG A 62 3.68 -15.13 -11.58
C ARG A 62 5.19 -15.22 -11.56
N ILE A 63 5.85 -14.08 -11.39
CA ILE A 63 7.31 -13.95 -11.39
C ILE A 63 7.76 -13.71 -9.95
N THR A 64 8.85 -14.36 -9.53
CA THR A 64 9.43 -14.19 -8.19
C THR A 64 10.82 -13.57 -8.30
N PHE A 65 11.08 -12.48 -7.56
CA PHE A 65 12.34 -11.74 -7.61
C PHE A 65 13.18 -12.07 -6.39
N ASP A 66 14.36 -12.65 -6.62
CA ASP A 66 15.30 -13.10 -5.59
C ASP A 66 14.62 -13.86 -4.45
N ASP A 67 13.54 -14.59 -4.76
CA ASP A 67 12.75 -15.31 -3.77
C ASP A 67 12.03 -14.40 -2.74
N GLN A 68 12.25 -13.08 -2.77
CA GLN A 68 11.81 -12.08 -1.79
C GLN A 68 10.34 -11.69 -1.95
N TYR A 69 9.91 -11.44 -3.18
CA TYR A 69 8.54 -11.03 -3.50
C TYR A 69 8.13 -11.57 -4.87
N ALA A 70 6.83 -11.54 -5.15
CA ALA A 70 6.28 -11.92 -6.44
C ALA A 70 5.45 -10.79 -7.06
N LEU A 71 5.40 -10.77 -8.39
CA LEU A 71 4.55 -9.89 -9.19
C LEU A 71 3.75 -10.71 -10.21
N THR A 72 2.52 -10.31 -10.46
CA THR A 72 1.65 -10.88 -11.49
C THR A 72 0.83 -9.76 -12.12
N ILE A 73 0.94 -9.54 -13.43
CA ILE A 73 -0.01 -8.67 -14.13
C ILE A 73 -1.26 -9.49 -14.42
N VAL A 74 -2.41 -9.08 -13.87
CA VAL A 74 -3.65 -9.87 -13.92
C VAL A 74 -4.63 -9.37 -14.96
N SER A 75 -4.54 -8.11 -15.39
CA SER A 75 -5.51 -7.53 -16.32
C SER A 75 -4.93 -6.34 -17.07
N VAL A 76 -5.28 -6.22 -18.35
CA VAL A 76 -5.13 -4.98 -19.14
C VAL A 76 -6.43 -4.73 -19.91
N LYS A 77 -7.15 -3.68 -19.56
CA LYS A 77 -8.48 -3.38 -20.14
C LYS A 77 -8.54 -1.95 -20.64
N GLU A 78 -9.10 -1.77 -21.82
CA GLU A 78 -9.45 -0.43 -22.29
C GLU A 78 -10.67 0.09 -21.53
N THR A 79 -10.63 1.35 -21.10
CA THR A 79 -11.76 2.07 -20.52
C THR A 79 -12.18 3.24 -21.41
N GLU A 80 -13.48 3.53 -21.40
CA GLU A 80 -14.06 4.73 -22.01
C GLU A 80 -13.89 5.97 -21.12
N GLU A 81 -13.46 5.80 -19.87
CA GLU A 81 -13.25 6.91 -18.94
C GLU A 81 -12.20 7.88 -19.45
N ARG A 82 -12.50 9.18 -19.33
CA ARG A 82 -11.62 10.28 -19.73
C ARG A 82 -11.68 11.37 -18.66
N ASN A 83 -10.55 12.01 -18.44
CA ASN A 83 -10.46 13.13 -17.50
C ASN A 83 -10.55 14.45 -18.27
N GLU A 84 -11.65 15.18 -18.08
CA GLU A 84 -11.90 16.48 -18.73
C GLU A 84 -10.92 17.58 -18.31
N PHE A 85 -10.18 17.39 -17.21
CA PHE A 85 -9.18 18.31 -16.70
C PHE A 85 -7.75 17.97 -17.18
N SER A 86 -7.57 16.85 -17.88
CA SER A 86 -6.27 16.44 -18.42
C SER A 86 -6.04 17.06 -19.80
N GLU A 87 -4.84 17.62 -20.03
CA GLU A 87 -4.40 18.07 -21.36
C GLU A 87 -3.79 16.94 -22.20
N LYS A 88 -3.70 15.72 -21.65
CA LYS A 88 -3.17 14.55 -22.38
C LYS A 88 -4.20 14.08 -23.41
N GLU A 89 -3.88 14.24 -24.68
CA GLU A 89 -4.62 13.63 -25.80
C GLU A 89 -4.13 12.19 -26.00
N VAL A 90 -5.02 11.22 -25.82
CA VAL A 90 -4.68 9.78 -25.86
C VAL A 90 -5.71 9.02 -26.70
N GLU A 91 -5.25 8.02 -27.45
CA GLU A 91 -6.13 7.22 -28.32
C GLU A 91 -6.88 6.14 -27.53
N GLN A 92 -6.21 5.51 -26.55
CA GLN A 92 -6.83 4.61 -25.57
C GLN A 92 -6.39 4.99 -24.17
N VAL A 93 -7.26 4.72 -23.20
CA VAL A 93 -6.90 4.67 -21.78
C VAL A 93 -6.99 3.20 -21.38
N LEU A 94 -5.89 2.66 -20.87
CA LEU A 94 -5.81 1.29 -20.41
C LEU A 94 -5.69 1.26 -18.89
N LEU A 95 -6.50 0.45 -18.24
CA LEU A 95 -6.38 0.08 -16.84
C LEU A 95 -5.55 -1.20 -16.76
N ILE A 96 -4.47 -1.16 -16.00
CA ILE A 96 -3.60 -2.30 -15.74
C ILE A 96 -3.75 -2.66 -14.26
N GLU A 97 -4.15 -3.90 -13.98
CA GLU A 97 -4.24 -4.43 -12.62
C GLU A 97 -3.16 -5.48 -12.42
N TYR A 98 -2.55 -5.48 -11.26
CA TYR A 98 -1.45 -6.38 -10.89
C TYR A 98 -1.52 -6.74 -9.41
N LEU A 99 -1.07 -7.95 -9.11
CA LEU A 99 -0.95 -8.48 -7.76
C LEU A 99 0.53 -8.58 -7.42
N TYR A 100 0.92 -8.09 -6.25
CA TYR A 100 2.25 -8.36 -5.71
C TYR A 100 2.16 -8.90 -4.30
N GLU A 101 3.12 -9.75 -3.95
CA GLU A 101 3.15 -10.51 -2.70
C GLU A 101 4.52 -10.43 -2.07
N ASN A 102 4.60 -10.04 -0.81
CA ASN A 102 5.84 -10.09 -0.06
C ASN A 102 6.03 -11.50 0.51
N LEU A 103 6.93 -12.28 -0.07
CA LEU A 103 7.11 -13.68 0.31
C LEU A 103 7.96 -13.83 1.56
N ARG A 104 9.07 -13.08 1.63
CA ARG A 104 10.07 -13.20 2.69
C ARG A 104 10.93 -11.94 2.87
N SER A 105 10.59 -10.82 2.23
CA SER A 105 11.31 -9.56 2.45
C SER A 105 11.08 -9.05 3.86
N GLU A 106 12.17 -8.75 4.57
CA GLU A 106 12.11 -8.07 5.87
C GLU A 106 11.53 -6.67 5.74
N ASP A 107 11.77 -6.03 4.59
CA ASP A 107 11.19 -4.74 4.22
C ASP A 107 9.82 -4.93 3.56
N GLU A 108 8.84 -4.08 3.89
CA GLU A 108 7.55 -4.07 3.22
C GLU A 108 7.69 -3.71 1.74
N ILE A 109 6.98 -4.43 0.88
CA ILE A 109 7.01 -4.22 -0.56
C ILE A 109 5.99 -3.15 -0.93
N TYR A 110 6.39 -2.20 -1.76
CA TYR A 110 5.51 -1.18 -2.33
C TYR A 110 5.87 -1.02 -3.81
N ILE A 111 4.96 -1.46 -4.70
CA ILE A 111 5.14 -1.37 -6.15
C ILE A 111 4.09 -0.40 -6.69
N SER A 112 4.53 0.71 -7.25
CA SER A 112 3.69 1.75 -7.85
C SER A 112 3.80 1.77 -9.38
N ASP A 113 3.08 2.69 -10.00
CA ASP A 113 3.18 2.97 -11.43
C ASP A 113 4.60 3.42 -11.86
N MET A 114 5.42 3.93 -10.93
CA MET A 114 6.79 4.38 -11.22
C MET A 114 7.75 3.25 -11.58
N GLU A 115 7.47 2.03 -11.11
CA GLU A 115 8.26 0.83 -11.39
C GLU A 115 7.99 0.26 -12.79
N PHE A 116 7.04 0.84 -13.54
CA PHE A 116 6.67 0.37 -14.87
C PHE A 116 7.04 1.38 -15.97
N LYS A 117 7.64 0.88 -17.06
CA LYS A 117 7.78 1.63 -18.33
C LYS A 117 7.07 0.87 -19.43
N LEU A 118 6.19 1.54 -20.14
CA LEU A 118 5.27 0.90 -21.07
C LEU A 118 5.46 1.43 -22.48
N VAL A 119 5.35 0.54 -23.47
CA VAL A 119 5.50 0.85 -24.89
C VAL A 119 4.25 0.37 -25.64
N ASP A 120 3.66 1.24 -26.44
CA ASP A 120 2.53 0.91 -27.28
C ASP A 120 2.94 0.14 -28.55
N GLU A 121 1.98 -0.36 -29.34
CA GLU A 121 2.26 -1.20 -30.51
C GLU A 121 3.05 -0.47 -31.61
N GLY A 122 2.99 0.86 -31.63
CA GLY A 122 3.76 1.73 -32.53
C GLY A 122 5.19 1.98 -32.08
N GLY A 123 5.57 1.52 -30.88
CA GLY A 123 6.88 1.78 -30.28
C GLY A 123 6.97 3.12 -29.55
N ASN A 124 5.84 3.74 -29.19
CA ASN A 124 5.82 4.98 -28.42
C ASN A 124 5.80 4.67 -26.93
N MET A 125 6.57 5.44 -26.14
CA MET A 125 6.45 5.39 -24.68
C MET A 125 5.07 5.86 -24.26
N MET A 126 4.44 5.11 -23.36
CA MET A 126 3.19 5.46 -22.74
C MET A 126 3.45 6.19 -21.41
N ASP A 127 2.45 6.92 -20.94
CA ASP A 127 2.52 7.68 -19.70
C ASP A 127 1.21 7.50 -18.93
N THR A 128 1.24 7.75 -17.63
CA THR A 128 0.08 7.56 -16.75
C THR A 128 -1.05 8.50 -17.15
N TYR A 129 -2.28 8.04 -17.04
CA TYR A 129 -3.46 8.82 -17.41
C TYR A 129 -4.32 9.03 -16.16
N PRO A 130 -4.65 10.29 -15.77
CA PRO A 130 -5.24 10.58 -14.48
C PRO A 130 -6.75 10.30 -14.48
N VAL A 131 -7.15 9.05 -14.39
CA VAL A 131 -8.54 8.60 -14.18
C VAL A 131 -8.61 7.77 -12.91
N ASP A 132 -9.82 7.47 -12.43
CA ASP A 132 -9.94 6.46 -11.38
C ASP A 132 -9.43 5.12 -11.93
N SER A 133 -8.39 4.59 -11.30
CA SER A 133 -7.76 3.35 -11.71
C SER A 133 -8.16 2.16 -10.84
N GLY A 134 -8.92 2.40 -9.74
CA GLY A 134 -9.34 1.38 -8.81
C GLY A 134 -8.45 1.34 -7.56
N PHE A 135 -7.69 0.25 -7.40
CA PHE A 135 -6.92 -0.04 -6.20
C PHE A 135 -5.55 0.63 -6.23
N SER A 136 -5.25 1.39 -5.17
CA SER A 136 -3.93 1.99 -4.96
C SER A 136 -2.94 0.92 -4.48
N PRO A 137 -1.64 1.09 -4.75
CA PRO A 137 -0.59 0.33 -4.07
C PRO A 137 -0.63 0.54 -2.55
N GLU A 138 -0.24 -0.49 -1.80
CA GLU A 138 -0.16 -0.49 -0.34
C GLU A 138 1.19 -1.03 0.12
N HIS A 139 1.71 -0.53 1.23
CA HIS A 139 2.89 -1.13 1.83
C HIS A 139 2.54 -2.54 2.31
N THR A 140 3.26 -3.54 1.80
CA THR A 140 2.86 -4.94 1.92
C THR A 140 3.85 -5.69 2.82
N PRO A 141 3.48 -5.99 4.07
CA PRO A 141 4.34 -6.73 5.00
C PRO A 141 4.54 -8.18 4.58
N MET A 142 5.58 -8.79 5.12
CA MET A 142 5.91 -10.19 4.85
C MET A 142 4.69 -11.10 5.04
N GLY A 143 4.46 -12.00 4.08
CA GLY A 143 3.33 -12.91 4.01
C GLY A 143 2.04 -12.30 3.45
N ALA A 144 1.97 -10.98 3.25
CA ALA A 144 0.80 -10.31 2.68
C ALA A 144 0.94 -10.08 1.16
N LYS A 145 -0.19 -9.78 0.52
CA LYS A 145 -0.28 -9.45 -0.91
C LYS A 145 -1.22 -8.28 -1.15
N THR A 146 -0.95 -7.52 -2.22
CA THR A 146 -1.72 -6.34 -2.60
C THR A 146 -2.13 -6.41 -4.06
N LEU A 147 -3.44 -6.24 -4.29
CA LEU A 147 -3.99 -5.99 -5.62
C LEU A 147 -3.98 -4.49 -5.86
N ALA A 148 -3.22 -4.05 -6.85
CA ALA A 148 -3.09 -2.65 -7.22
C ALA A 148 -3.37 -2.45 -8.71
N SER A 149 -3.54 -1.19 -9.10
CA SER A 149 -3.88 -0.82 -10.46
C SER A 149 -3.45 0.60 -10.77
N PHE A 150 -3.18 0.86 -12.05
CA PHE A 150 -2.94 2.19 -12.56
C PHE A 150 -3.47 2.33 -13.99
N ALA A 151 -3.64 3.56 -14.43
CA ALA A 151 -4.13 3.89 -15.76
C ALA A 151 -3.03 4.52 -16.62
N VAL A 152 -2.98 4.15 -17.90
CA VAL A 152 -2.02 4.67 -18.89
C VAL A 152 -2.72 5.07 -20.18
N GLY A 153 -2.15 6.05 -20.88
CA GLY A 153 -2.62 6.51 -22.18
C GLY A 153 -1.75 5.99 -23.32
N THR A 154 -2.36 5.49 -24.39
CA THR A 154 -1.63 5.17 -25.64
C THR A 154 -1.60 6.37 -26.59
N THR A 155 -0.54 6.47 -27.39
CA THR A 155 -0.45 7.50 -28.45
C THR A 155 -1.21 7.07 -29.70
N GLU A 156 -1.31 5.76 -29.95
CA GLU A 156 -2.12 5.19 -31.02
C GLU A 156 -2.96 3.99 -30.55
N LYS A 157 -3.97 3.63 -31.36
CA LYS A 157 -4.77 2.44 -31.13
C LYS A 157 -3.87 1.20 -31.25
N SER A 158 -3.68 0.53 -30.13
CA SER A 158 -2.87 -0.68 -29.99
C SER A 158 -3.77 -1.89 -29.73
N SER A 159 -3.32 -3.06 -30.18
CA SER A 159 -3.92 -4.35 -29.83
C SER A 159 -3.18 -5.08 -28.69
N LYS A 160 -1.97 -4.62 -28.39
CA LYS A 160 -1.09 -5.14 -27.34
C LYS A 160 -0.16 -4.02 -26.86
N ILE A 161 0.41 -4.19 -25.67
CA ILE A 161 1.46 -3.32 -25.12
C ILE A 161 2.64 -4.16 -24.62
N GLU A 162 3.80 -3.55 -24.54
CA GLU A 162 4.99 -4.08 -23.87
C GLU A 162 5.16 -3.35 -22.53
N VAL A 163 5.37 -4.12 -21.45
CA VAL A 163 5.53 -3.59 -20.08
C VAL A 163 6.86 -4.03 -19.53
N HIS A 164 7.70 -3.07 -19.17
CA HIS A 164 8.97 -3.29 -18.51
C HIS A 164 8.83 -2.97 -17.02
N TYR A 165 9.13 -3.95 -16.18
CA TYR A 165 9.16 -3.76 -14.73
C TYR A 165 10.59 -3.50 -14.25
N TYR A 166 10.73 -2.61 -13.27
CA TYR A 166 11.99 -2.25 -12.64
C TYR A 166 11.83 -2.31 -11.12
N ASP A 167 12.47 -3.29 -10.48
CA ASP A 167 12.61 -3.36 -9.02
C ASP A 167 13.28 -2.09 -8.48
N ASN A 168 14.34 -1.68 -9.18
CA ASN A 168 14.94 -0.36 -9.00
C ASN A 168 14.63 0.52 -10.22
N PHE A 169 13.67 1.43 -10.09
CA PHE A 169 13.25 2.31 -11.19
C PHE A 169 14.38 3.19 -11.78
N PHE A 170 15.47 3.40 -11.04
CA PHE A 170 16.68 4.10 -11.54
C PHE A 170 17.59 3.21 -12.40
N SER A 171 17.32 1.91 -12.48
CA SER A 171 18.08 0.97 -13.31
C SER A 171 17.92 1.28 -14.80
N SER A 172 18.98 1.01 -15.55
CA SER A 172 19.00 1.13 -17.01
C SER A 172 18.35 -0.07 -17.73
N GLN A 173 18.21 -1.20 -17.03
CA GLN A 173 17.63 -2.44 -17.56
C GLN A 173 16.45 -2.84 -16.68
N SER A 174 15.40 -3.36 -17.32
CA SER A 174 14.24 -3.91 -16.63
C SER A 174 14.55 -5.29 -16.10
N ASP A 175 13.98 -5.63 -14.95
CA ASP A 175 14.12 -6.95 -14.31
C ASP A 175 13.24 -8.00 -15.00
N CYS A 176 12.12 -7.59 -15.61
CA CYS A 176 11.36 -8.43 -16.52
C CYS A 176 10.57 -7.63 -17.57
N VAL A 177 10.11 -8.32 -18.61
CA VAL A 177 9.32 -7.76 -19.70
C VAL A 177 8.07 -8.60 -19.94
N PHE A 178 6.92 -7.94 -20.05
CA PHE A 178 5.65 -8.56 -20.42
C PHE A 178 5.20 -8.12 -21.81
N SER A 179 4.59 -9.03 -22.57
CA SER A 179 3.79 -8.70 -23.75
C SER A 179 2.32 -9.00 -23.47
N LEU A 180 1.53 -7.93 -23.38
CA LEU A 180 0.15 -7.98 -22.88
C LEU A 180 -0.84 -7.64 -24.00
N PRO A 181 -1.63 -8.61 -24.50
CA PRO A 181 -2.76 -8.33 -25.39
C PRO A 181 -3.81 -7.46 -24.67
N ILE A 182 -4.28 -6.38 -25.29
CA ILE A 182 -5.32 -5.56 -24.67
C ILE A 182 -6.64 -6.34 -24.62
N GLY A 183 -7.28 -6.35 -23.45
CA GLY A 183 -8.52 -7.08 -23.18
C GLY A 183 -8.32 -8.47 -22.57
N SER A 184 -7.08 -8.88 -22.27
CA SER A 184 -6.83 -10.10 -21.49
C SER A 184 -6.95 -9.88 -19.99
N GLU A 185 -7.45 -10.90 -19.30
CA GLU A 185 -7.60 -10.98 -17.85
C GLU A 185 -7.29 -12.40 -17.38
N ALA A 186 -6.67 -12.52 -16.20
CA ALA A 186 -6.47 -13.76 -15.46
C ALA A 186 -7.30 -13.75 -14.17
N GLU A 187 -7.53 -14.93 -13.60
CA GLU A 187 -8.11 -15.04 -12.27
C GLU A 187 -7.15 -14.45 -11.23
N VAL A 188 -7.63 -13.52 -10.41
CA VAL A 188 -6.83 -12.97 -9.32
C VAL A 188 -6.86 -13.93 -8.13
N ASN A 189 -5.70 -14.49 -7.78
CA ASN A 189 -5.59 -15.38 -6.63
C ASN A 189 -5.49 -14.58 -5.33
N LEU A 190 -6.64 -14.36 -4.70
CA LEU A 190 -6.78 -13.68 -3.40
C LEU A 190 -6.88 -14.67 -2.22
N ASN A 191 -6.57 -15.95 -2.45
CA ASN A 191 -6.58 -16.94 -1.38
C ASN A 191 -5.22 -16.98 -0.68
N GLY A 192 -5.24 -17.29 0.61
CA GLY A 192 -4.03 -17.40 1.42
C GLY A 192 -4.40 -17.61 2.88
N ALA A 193 -3.57 -17.07 3.77
CA ALA A 193 -3.78 -17.08 5.20
C ALA A 193 -3.28 -15.76 5.79
N LEU A 194 -3.92 -15.33 6.88
CA LEU A 194 -3.49 -14.16 7.65
C LEU A 194 -2.09 -14.41 8.23
N PRO A 195 -1.10 -13.56 7.93
CA PRO A 195 0.24 -13.71 8.50
C PRO A 195 0.27 -13.39 9.99
N GLU A 196 1.21 -14.02 10.70
CA GLU A 196 1.50 -13.72 12.10
C GLU A 196 2.69 -12.77 12.19
N TYR A 197 2.54 -11.69 12.94
CA TYR A 197 3.59 -10.68 13.10
C TYR A 197 4.12 -10.63 14.53
N GLU A 198 5.42 -10.33 14.67
CA GLU A 198 5.98 -9.92 15.96
C GLU A 198 5.43 -8.53 16.35
N ASN A 199 5.51 -8.17 17.64
CA ASN A 199 4.96 -6.91 18.15
C ASN A 199 3.46 -6.72 17.83
N THR A 200 2.69 -7.79 17.91
CA THR A 200 1.23 -7.76 17.72
C THR A 200 0.50 -7.47 19.03
N TYR A 201 -0.43 -6.52 18.96
CA TYR A 201 -1.33 -6.09 20.03
C TYR A 201 -2.76 -6.53 19.70
N SER A 202 -3.64 -6.52 20.69
CA SER A 202 -5.06 -6.82 20.51
C SER A 202 -5.90 -5.55 20.49
N VAL A 203 -7.04 -5.58 19.81
CA VAL A 203 -8.07 -4.53 19.93
C VAL A 203 -8.37 -4.26 21.41
N GLY A 204 -8.42 -2.97 21.77
CA GLY A 204 -8.61 -2.46 23.12
C GLY A 204 -7.34 -2.26 23.94
N GLU A 205 -6.17 -2.72 23.47
CA GLU A 205 -4.89 -2.41 24.11
C GLU A 205 -4.44 -0.99 23.76
N THR A 206 -4.10 -0.19 24.77
CA THR A 206 -3.47 1.12 24.57
C THR A 206 -1.96 0.94 24.40
N ILE A 207 -1.47 1.42 23.26
CA ILE A 207 -0.10 1.27 22.81
C ILE A 207 0.60 2.61 22.99
N GLU A 208 1.69 2.62 23.77
CA GLU A 208 2.53 3.79 23.96
C GLU A 208 3.65 3.79 22.92
N ILE A 209 3.71 4.86 22.12
CA ILE A 209 4.77 5.10 21.14
C ILE A 209 5.69 6.19 21.69
N THR A 210 6.94 5.82 21.91
CA THR A 210 8.02 6.74 22.28
C THR A 210 8.83 7.06 21.03
N THR A 211 8.95 8.34 20.71
CA THR A 211 9.82 8.88 19.67
C THR A 211 10.90 9.76 20.31
N GLU A 212 11.89 10.18 19.51
CA GLU A 212 12.91 11.15 19.96
C GLU A 212 12.30 12.47 20.47
N ASP A 213 11.13 12.85 19.95
CA ASP A 213 10.47 14.13 20.20
C ASP A 213 9.41 14.07 21.31
N GLY A 214 9.08 12.89 21.81
CA GLY A 214 8.13 12.70 22.90
C GLY A 214 7.37 11.38 22.85
N VAL A 215 6.23 11.37 23.53
CA VAL A 215 5.40 10.18 23.69
C VAL A 215 3.98 10.50 23.26
N TYR A 216 3.35 9.56 22.57
CA TYR A 216 1.93 9.56 22.33
C TYR A 216 1.38 8.13 22.43
N THR A 217 0.06 8.00 22.41
CA THR A 217 -0.60 6.69 22.53
C THR A 217 -1.62 6.51 21.42
N VAL A 218 -1.86 5.28 21.01
CA VAL A 218 -2.96 4.89 20.13
C VAL A 218 -3.66 3.64 20.68
N THR A 219 -4.96 3.55 20.49
CA THR A 219 -5.79 2.39 20.82
C THR A 219 -6.75 2.15 19.66
N ILE A 220 -6.79 0.93 19.13
CA ILE A 220 -7.92 0.50 18.30
C ILE A 220 -9.01 0.07 19.28
N ASP A 221 -10.04 0.91 19.43
CA ASP A 221 -11.08 0.72 20.45
C ASP A 221 -12.05 -0.40 20.05
N SER A 222 -12.40 -0.47 18.77
CA SER A 222 -13.26 -1.53 18.23
C SER A 222 -13.07 -1.70 16.72
N VAL A 223 -13.34 -2.92 16.24
CA VAL A 223 -13.41 -3.28 14.82
C VAL A 223 -14.73 -3.99 14.61
N GLU A 224 -15.58 -3.44 13.76
CA GLU A 224 -16.93 -3.96 13.50
C GLU A 224 -17.15 -4.13 12.00
N LYS A 225 -17.55 -5.31 11.58
CA LYS A 225 -18.04 -5.50 10.22
C LYS A 225 -19.37 -4.77 10.07
N THR A 226 -19.51 -4.00 8.99
CA THR A 226 -20.71 -3.18 8.76
C THR A 226 -21.38 -3.52 7.43
N THR A 227 -22.71 -3.35 7.41
CA THR A 227 -23.52 -3.39 6.19
C THR A 227 -23.58 -2.04 5.48
N GLU A 228 -23.01 -0.99 6.08
CA GLU A 228 -22.94 0.34 5.46
C GLU A 228 -22.12 0.27 4.17
N ARG A 229 -22.60 0.96 3.13
CA ARG A 229 -21.97 1.06 1.83
C ARG A 229 -22.15 2.48 1.31
N ASN A 230 -21.08 3.04 0.76
CA ASN A 230 -21.09 4.29 0.04
C ASN A 230 -21.55 4.05 -1.40
N GLU A 231 -22.68 4.64 -1.78
CA GLU A 231 -23.26 4.52 -3.13
C GLU A 231 -22.45 5.24 -4.22
N TYR A 232 -21.57 6.15 -3.82
CA TYR A 232 -20.68 6.91 -4.70
C TYR A 232 -19.33 6.23 -4.89
N GLU A 233 -19.04 5.19 -4.12
CA GLU A 233 -17.77 4.47 -4.21
C GLU A 233 -17.85 3.42 -5.34
N ALA A 234 -16.93 3.53 -6.30
CA ALA A 234 -16.87 2.60 -7.42
C ALA A 234 -16.37 1.21 -6.97
N LYS A 235 -15.48 1.18 -5.97
CA LYS A 235 -15.00 -0.05 -5.34
C LYS A 235 -16.17 -0.77 -4.66
N LYS A 236 -16.28 -2.07 -4.94
CA LYS A 236 -17.32 -2.95 -4.37
C LYS A 236 -16.66 -3.99 -3.45
N PRO A 237 -16.23 -3.59 -2.24
CA PRO A 237 -15.64 -4.53 -1.28
C PRO A 237 -16.62 -5.65 -0.94
N GLU A 238 -16.08 -6.85 -0.73
CA GLU A 238 -16.85 -7.99 -0.24
C GLU A 238 -17.33 -7.69 1.19
N ALA A 239 -16.44 -7.17 2.04
CA ALA A 239 -16.76 -6.70 3.38
C ALA A 239 -16.18 -5.31 3.67
N VAL A 240 -16.89 -4.54 4.50
CA VAL A 240 -16.47 -3.23 5.01
C VAL A 240 -16.40 -3.30 6.52
N TYR A 241 -15.32 -2.77 7.09
CA TYR A 241 -15.10 -2.70 8.53
C TYR A 241 -15.05 -1.26 8.98
N LYS A 242 -15.85 -0.95 10.01
CA LYS A 242 -15.81 0.30 10.75
C LYS A 242 -14.88 0.11 11.94
N ILE A 243 -13.89 0.98 12.06
CA ILE A 243 -12.84 0.88 13.07
C ILE A 243 -12.86 2.16 13.89
N ALA A 244 -13.25 2.05 15.15
CA ALA A 244 -13.14 3.16 16.10
C ALA A 244 -11.77 3.10 16.79
N TYR A 245 -11.10 4.24 16.87
CA TYR A 245 -9.78 4.34 17.47
C TYR A 245 -9.62 5.67 18.21
N SER A 246 -8.72 5.67 19.17
CA SER A 246 -8.39 6.84 19.98
C SER A 246 -6.89 7.01 20.08
N TYR A 247 -6.46 8.26 20.23
CA TYR A 247 -5.05 8.58 20.43
C TYR A 247 -4.88 9.81 21.31
N ALA A 248 -3.75 9.88 22.01
CA ALA A 248 -3.43 11.00 22.89
C ALA A 248 -1.97 11.42 22.76
N ASN A 249 -1.75 12.71 22.60
CA ASN A 249 -0.43 13.31 22.68
C ASN A 249 -0.04 13.46 24.16
N VAL A 250 0.90 12.62 24.62
CA VAL A 250 1.33 12.61 26.03
C VAL A 250 2.35 13.71 26.28
N SER A 251 3.38 13.82 25.44
CA SER A 251 4.46 14.77 25.66
C SER A 251 5.07 15.43 24.42
N MET A 252 4.63 15.09 23.21
CA MET A 252 5.12 15.70 21.97
C MET A 252 4.87 17.21 22.00
N GLU A 253 5.85 18.00 21.61
CA GLU A 253 5.68 19.46 21.48
C GLU A 253 4.82 19.82 20.26
N GLU A 254 5.01 19.09 19.15
CA GLU A 254 4.18 19.22 17.95
C GLU A 254 2.85 18.43 18.10
N PRO A 255 1.77 18.86 17.43
CA PRO A 255 0.52 18.12 17.43
C PRO A 255 0.66 16.73 16.82
N VAL A 256 0.01 15.73 17.41
CA VAL A 256 -0.07 14.37 16.87
C VAL A 256 -1.37 14.22 16.10
N TYR A 257 -1.29 13.66 14.90
CA TYR A 257 -2.45 13.39 14.03
C TYR A 257 -2.32 11.97 13.48
N ILE A 258 -3.32 11.13 13.77
CA ILE A 258 -3.39 9.75 13.28
C ILE A 258 -4.67 9.61 12.44
N SER A 259 -4.52 9.05 11.24
CA SER A 259 -5.60 8.85 10.28
C SER A 259 -5.58 7.43 9.72
N GLU A 260 -6.53 7.10 8.86
CA GLU A 260 -6.59 5.84 8.12
C GLU A 260 -5.29 5.53 7.36
N TYR A 261 -4.57 6.54 6.87
CA TYR A 261 -3.30 6.37 6.15
C TYR A 261 -2.12 5.95 7.05
N SER A 262 -2.31 5.95 8.37
CA SER A 262 -1.34 5.38 9.31
C SER A 262 -1.47 3.86 9.42
N PHE A 263 -2.42 3.24 8.72
CA PHE A 263 -2.71 1.82 8.82
C PHE A 263 -2.80 1.15 7.45
N THR A 264 -2.17 -0.02 7.32
CA THR A 264 -2.50 -0.99 6.28
C THR A 264 -3.36 -2.09 6.90
N LEU A 265 -4.55 -2.34 6.35
CA LEU A 265 -5.39 -3.46 6.78
C LEU A 265 -5.00 -4.73 6.03
N ILE A 266 -4.94 -5.88 6.68
CA ILE A 266 -4.71 -7.20 6.08
C ILE A 266 -5.87 -8.12 6.45
N ASP A 267 -6.48 -8.72 5.44
CA ASP A 267 -7.63 -9.62 5.53
C ASP A 267 -7.22 -11.06 5.90
N GLU A 268 -8.21 -11.92 6.21
CA GLU A 268 -7.95 -13.28 6.70
C GLU A 268 -7.21 -14.17 5.69
N GLN A 269 -7.19 -13.77 4.42
CA GLN A 269 -6.51 -14.45 3.31
C GLN A 269 -5.12 -13.84 3.00
N GLY A 270 -4.69 -12.86 3.81
CA GLY A 270 -3.43 -12.14 3.65
C GLY A 270 -3.46 -11.06 2.59
N ASN A 271 -4.63 -10.64 2.09
CA ASN A 271 -4.70 -9.52 1.15
C ASN A 271 -4.75 -8.20 1.92
N THR A 272 -4.07 -7.18 1.42
CA THR A 272 -4.29 -5.82 1.90
C THR A 272 -5.72 -5.37 1.56
N GLY A 273 -6.34 -4.68 2.52
CA GLY A 273 -7.56 -3.93 2.30
C GLY A 273 -7.24 -2.54 1.78
N TYR A 274 -8.27 -1.73 1.61
CA TYR A 274 -8.14 -0.35 1.14
C TYR A 274 -9.04 0.57 1.92
N VAL A 275 -8.62 1.84 2.06
CA VAL A 275 -9.46 2.88 2.64
C VAL A 275 -10.79 2.92 1.88
N TYR A 276 -11.90 2.85 2.63
CA TYR A 276 -13.24 2.90 2.08
C TYR A 276 -13.93 4.18 2.53
N PRO A 277 -14.11 5.17 1.63
CA PRO A 277 -14.71 6.44 2.03
C PRO A 277 -16.16 6.21 2.44
N ASN A 278 -16.48 6.46 3.70
CA ASN A 278 -17.83 6.38 4.23
C ASN A 278 -18.06 7.49 5.26
N PHE A 279 -19.31 7.84 5.50
CA PHE A 279 -19.65 8.95 6.39
C PHE A 279 -19.45 8.57 7.86
N SER A 280 -18.77 9.44 8.60
CA SER A 280 -18.66 9.41 10.05
C SER A 280 -18.95 10.80 10.63
N ASP A 281 -19.44 10.87 11.87
CA ASP A 281 -19.49 12.10 12.66
C ASP A 281 -18.22 12.29 13.53
N GLU A 282 -17.32 11.31 13.49
CA GLU A 282 -16.09 11.22 14.29
C GLU A 282 -14.86 11.17 13.37
N TYR A 283 -14.31 12.34 13.08
CA TYR A 283 -13.09 12.50 12.27
C TYR A 283 -11.85 12.70 13.14
N PRO A 284 -10.67 12.25 12.69
CA PRO A 284 -9.42 12.55 13.38
C PRO A 284 -9.17 14.05 13.47
N SER A 285 -8.52 14.45 14.56
CA SER A 285 -8.16 15.84 14.83
C SER A 285 -6.79 15.91 15.45
N GLU A 286 -6.00 16.91 15.08
CA GLU A 286 -4.72 17.18 15.72
C GLU A 286 -4.84 17.24 17.25
N THR A 287 -3.94 16.53 17.94
CA THR A 287 -3.87 16.50 19.39
C THR A 287 -2.63 17.24 19.87
N ILE A 288 -2.85 18.40 20.48
CA ILE A 288 -1.79 19.13 21.19
C ILE A 288 -1.38 18.38 22.46
N LYS A 289 -0.21 18.70 23.00
CA LYS A 289 0.31 18.12 24.24
C LYS A 289 -0.72 18.05 25.37
N GLY A 290 -0.96 16.85 25.88
CA GLY A 290 -1.91 16.53 26.95
C GLY A 290 -3.36 16.34 26.48
N ALA A 291 -3.66 16.48 25.18
CA ALA A 291 -4.99 16.28 24.61
C ALA A 291 -5.13 14.89 23.97
N LYS A 292 -6.38 14.53 23.63
CA LYS A 292 -6.74 13.27 22.99
C LYS A 292 -7.79 13.48 21.90
N SER A 293 -7.83 12.55 20.96
CA SER A 293 -8.84 12.46 19.89
C SER A 293 -9.42 11.05 19.86
N ASN A 294 -10.66 10.94 19.39
CA ASN A 294 -11.27 9.68 18.99
C ASN A 294 -11.83 9.89 17.58
N ALA A 295 -11.73 8.86 16.76
CA ALA A 295 -12.11 8.91 15.37
C ALA A 295 -12.57 7.55 14.89
N VAL A 296 -13.22 7.55 13.74
CA VAL A 296 -13.64 6.34 13.05
C VAL A 296 -13.06 6.36 11.64
N MET A 297 -12.51 5.22 11.24
CA MET A 297 -12.09 4.95 9.87
C MET A 297 -12.82 3.72 9.30
N PHE A 298 -12.85 3.63 7.98
CA PHE A 298 -13.50 2.53 7.28
C PHE A 298 -12.53 1.91 6.27
N PHE A 299 -12.47 0.59 6.25
CA PHE A 299 -11.69 -0.18 5.29
C PHE A 299 -12.57 -1.19 4.56
N GLY A 300 -12.34 -1.32 3.26
CA GLY A 300 -12.88 -2.37 2.42
C GLY A 300 -11.88 -3.51 2.28
N THR A 301 -12.39 -4.72 2.12
CA THR A 301 -11.58 -5.94 1.89
C THR A 301 -12.06 -6.65 0.64
N HIS A 302 -11.13 -7.33 -0.03
CA HIS A 302 -11.44 -8.13 -1.21
C HIS A 302 -12.17 -9.43 -0.86
N LYS A 303 -11.98 -9.95 0.37
CA LYS A 303 -12.64 -11.14 0.90
C LYS A 303 -13.29 -10.87 2.24
N ASP A 304 -14.44 -11.48 2.45
CA ASP A 304 -15.03 -11.50 3.79
C ASP A 304 -14.10 -12.17 4.79
N SER A 305 -13.98 -11.63 6.01
CA SER A 305 -12.97 -12.03 6.99
C SER A 305 -13.53 -12.06 8.41
N GLY A 306 -13.23 -13.13 9.14
CA GLY A 306 -13.51 -13.25 10.58
C GLY A 306 -12.39 -12.67 11.46
N SER A 307 -11.22 -12.43 10.87
CA SER A 307 -10.04 -11.85 11.53
C SER A 307 -9.32 -10.88 10.60
N LEU A 308 -8.71 -9.84 11.18
CA LEU A 308 -7.94 -8.82 10.47
C LEU A 308 -6.66 -8.48 11.26
N VAL A 309 -5.66 -7.99 10.55
CA VAL A 309 -4.50 -7.30 11.13
C VAL A 309 -4.47 -5.86 10.61
N LEU A 310 -4.24 -4.90 11.51
CA LEU A 310 -3.88 -3.53 11.17
C LEU A 310 -2.37 -3.36 11.40
N ALA A 311 -1.63 -3.09 10.34
CA ALA A 311 -0.22 -2.73 10.42
C ALA A 311 -0.11 -1.20 10.58
N PHE A 312 0.39 -0.74 11.72
CA PHE A 312 0.49 0.69 12.04
C PHE A 312 1.85 1.26 11.67
N LYS A 313 1.84 2.48 11.15
CA LYS A 313 3.03 3.22 10.75
C LYS A 313 2.94 4.67 11.22
N ASP A 314 3.86 5.06 12.10
CA ASP A 314 3.96 6.43 12.64
C ASP A 314 4.34 7.42 11.53
N ASN A 315 5.31 7.04 10.71
CA ASN A 315 5.80 7.84 9.60
C ASN A 315 5.58 7.09 8.29
N MET A 316 4.70 7.64 7.43
CA MET A 316 4.37 7.05 6.13
C MET A 316 5.60 6.77 5.24
N PHE A 317 6.72 7.46 5.47
CA PHE A 317 7.98 7.27 4.73
C PHE A 317 8.88 6.16 5.28
N ASN A 318 8.55 5.53 6.41
CA ASN A 318 9.29 4.37 6.91
C ASN A 318 9.18 3.21 5.91
N THR A 319 10.11 2.26 5.94
CA THR A 319 9.96 1.06 5.09
C THR A 319 8.96 0.09 5.71
N ASN A 320 8.92 0.00 7.03
CA ASN A 320 8.18 -1.03 7.77
C ASN A 320 7.18 -0.43 8.75
N SER A 321 6.14 -1.20 9.05
CA SER A 321 5.20 -0.93 10.15
C SER A 321 5.91 -1.03 11.50
N ASP A 322 5.54 -0.14 12.42
CA ASP A 322 6.12 -0.07 13.76
C ASP A 322 5.58 -1.17 14.68
N PHE A 323 4.32 -1.55 14.48
CA PHE A 323 3.65 -2.65 15.19
C PHE A 323 2.34 -3.06 14.49
N TYR A 324 1.73 -4.12 14.98
CA TYR A 324 0.50 -4.68 14.42
C TYR A 324 -0.60 -4.76 15.47
N ILE A 325 -1.86 -4.66 15.06
CA ILE A 325 -3.02 -4.86 15.91
C ILE A 325 -3.91 -5.94 15.29
N ARG A 326 -4.18 -7.00 16.03
CA ARG A 326 -5.04 -8.10 15.61
C ARG A 326 -6.46 -7.92 16.13
N ALA A 327 -7.42 -8.09 15.23
CA ALA A 327 -8.84 -8.15 15.52
C ALA A 327 -9.37 -9.52 15.11
N ASP A 328 -9.95 -10.27 16.05
CA ASP A 328 -10.48 -11.61 15.81
C ASP A 328 -11.98 -11.68 16.17
N ASN A 329 -12.66 -12.71 15.66
CA ASN A 329 -14.09 -13.01 15.92
C ASN A 329 -15.04 -11.91 15.42
N LEU A 330 -14.70 -11.30 14.28
CA LEU A 330 -15.55 -10.35 13.58
C LEU A 330 -16.73 -11.11 12.97
N ASN A 331 -17.96 -10.72 13.32
CA ASN A 331 -19.19 -11.32 12.79
C ASN A 331 -19.99 -10.32 11.97
#